data_AF-A0A928Q624-F1
#
_entry.id   AF-A0A928Q624-F1
#
_cell.length_a   1.000
_cell.length_b   1.000
_cell.length_c   1.000
_cell.angle_alpha   90.00
_cell.angle_beta   90.00
_cell.angle_gamma   90.00
#
_symmetry.space_group_name_H-M   'P 1'
#
loop_
_entity.id
_entity.type
_entity.pdbx_description
1 polymer ?
#
loop_
_entity_poly.entity_id
_entity_poly.type
_entity_poly.pdbx_seq_one_letter_code
_entity_poly.pdbx_strand_id
1 'polypeptide(L)'
;MMKNKSIKSLLEGIDDYEQANKRIKGSDFKSIKNLYEEFLKTDSKPQRDKLISEFKKRNEEFALFIQSNPELINTELQKSLLIAASGGEYAEEEIKIDSRGRKTIKHTRKTALPDVSAARELLEMMNGSSSSESSITEAWIESVLGGDENEE
;
A
#
# COMPACT_ATOMS: atom_id res chain seq x y z
N MET A 1 5.88 -19.20 32.23
CA MET A 1 6.43 -19.42 30.87
C MET A 1 5.40 -19.35 29.73
N MET A 2 4.09 -19.12 29.96
CA MET A 2 3.08 -19.09 28.88
C MET A 2 3.09 -17.81 28.02
N LYS A 3 3.55 -16.67 28.55
CA LYS A 3 3.50 -15.38 27.85
C LYS A 3 4.31 -15.38 26.54
N ASN A 4 5.44 -16.08 26.47
CA ASN A 4 6.30 -16.06 25.27
C ASN A 4 5.76 -16.89 24.10
N LYS A 5 4.87 -17.87 24.33
CA LYS A 5 4.34 -18.74 23.26
C LYS A 5 3.19 -18.07 22.51
N SER A 6 2.22 -17.50 23.23
CA SER A 6 1.13 -16.73 22.64
C SER A 6 1.64 -15.49 21.90
N ILE A 7 2.67 -14.87 22.46
CA ILE A 7 3.34 -13.72 21.88
C ILE A 7 4.07 -14.05 20.56
N LYS A 8 4.81 -15.16 20.51
CA LYS A 8 5.47 -15.60 19.26
C LYS A 8 4.45 -15.94 18.19
N SER A 9 3.36 -16.61 18.56
CA SER A 9 2.27 -16.95 17.64
C SER A 9 1.59 -15.72 17.05
N LEU A 10 1.49 -14.61 17.79
CA LEU A 10 0.95 -13.35 17.28
C LEU A 10 1.88 -12.71 16.24
N LEU A 11 3.19 -12.67 16.51
CA LEU A 11 4.17 -12.14 15.55
C LEU A 11 4.22 -12.98 14.27
N GLU A 12 4.22 -14.30 14.43
CA GLU A 12 4.21 -15.25 13.31
C GLU A 12 2.95 -15.09 12.46
N GLY A 13 1.78 -14.91 13.09
CA GLY A 13 0.54 -14.61 12.37
C GLY A 13 0.56 -13.27 11.61
N ILE A 14 1.25 -12.25 12.14
CA ILE A 14 1.46 -10.97 11.44
C ILE A 14 2.38 -11.17 10.23
N ASP A 15 3.47 -11.93 10.40
CA ASP A 15 4.40 -12.26 9.31
C ASP A 15 3.72 -13.07 8.21
N ASP A 16 2.89 -14.05 8.57
CA ASP A 16 2.13 -14.87 7.62
C ASP A 16 1.13 -14.02 6.83
N TYR A 17 0.45 -13.10 7.50
CA TYR A 17 -0.48 -12.17 6.84
C TYR A 17 0.26 -11.23 5.87
N GLU A 18 1.40 -10.65 6.27
CA GLU A 18 2.24 -9.84 5.39
C GLU A 18 2.71 -10.63 4.17
N GLN A 19 3.13 -11.89 4.38
CA GLN A 19 3.61 -12.75 3.31
C GLN A 19 2.50 -13.12 2.32
N ALA A 20 1.30 -13.42 2.82
CA ALA A 20 0.13 -13.70 2.01
C ALA A 20 -0.31 -12.46 1.20
N ASN A 21 -0.15 -11.27 1.76
CA ASN A 21 -0.58 -10.00 1.16
C ASN A 21 0.54 -9.17 0.53
N LYS A 22 1.68 -9.78 0.15
CA LYS A 22 2.80 -9.11 -0.56
C LYS A 22 2.39 -8.34 -1.83
N ARG A 23 1.21 -8.62 -2.39
CA ARG A 23 0.63 -7.93 -3.55
C ARG A 23 -0.04 -6.60 -3.19
N ILE A 24 -0.44 -6.41 -1.92
CA ILE A 24 -1.00 -5.16 -1.40
C ILE A 24 0.15 -4.26 -0.99
N LYS A 25 0.55 -3.35 -1.89
CA LYS A 25 1.58 -2.33 -1.60
C LYS A 25 1.16 -1.50 -0.37
N GLY A 26 2.05 -1.38 0.61
CA GLY A 26 1.89 -0.44 1.74
C GLY A 26 1.46 -1.04 3.08
N SER A 27 1.10 -2.33 3.17
CA SER A 27 0.82 -2.97 4.47
C SER A 27 2.10 -3.40 5.19
N ASP A 28 2.92 -2.43 5.62
CA ASP A 28 4.06 -2.70 6.50
C ASP A 28 3.58 -2.68 7.95
N PHE A 29 3.39 -3.84 8.57
CA PHE A 29 3.00 -3.94 9.99
C PHE A 29 4.18 -3.70 10.93
N LYS A 30 5.30 -3.18 10.40
CA LYS A 30 6.44 -2.69 11.17
C LYS A 30 6.05 -1.71 12.26
N SER A 31 5.00 -0.90 12.09
CA SER A 31 4.50 -0.02 13.17
C SER A 31 4.01 -0.82 14.38
N ILE A 32 3.30 -1.93 14.16
CA ILE A 32 2.82 -2.85 15.21
C ILE A 32 3.97 -3.66 15.79
N LYS A 33 4.87 -4.19 14.94
CA LYS A 33 6.07 -4.93 15.38
C LYS A 33 6.97 -4.04 16.26
N ASN A 34 7.20 -2.79 15.85
CA ASN A 34 7.99 -1.82 16.61
C ASN A 34 7.33 -1.49 17.95
N LEU A 35 6.02 -1.18 17.96
CA LEU A 35 5.28 -0.94 19.20
C LEU A 35 5.44 -2.12 20.16
N TYR A 36 5.27 -3.33 19.63
CA TYR A 36 5.35 -4.55 20.41
C TYR A 36 6.75 -4.79 20.98
N GLU A 37 7.81 -4.61 20.19
CA GLU A 37 9.19 -4.75 20.66
C GLU A 37 9.51 -3.73 21.74
N GLU A 38 9.11 -2.48 21.54
CA GLU A 38 9.33 -1.38 22.48
C GLU A 38 8.52 -1.59 23.77
N PHE A 39 7.29 -2.10 23.66
CA PHE A 39 6.45 -2.47 24.80
C PHE A 39 7.08 -3.57 25.65
N LEU A 40 7.66 -4.61 25.03
CA LEU A 40 8.32 -5.69 25.77
C LEU A 40 9.65 -5.28 26.40
N LYS A 41 10.38 -4.35 25.77
CA LYS A 41 11.63 -3.79 26.31
C LYS A 41 11.40 -2.76 27.43
N THR A 42 10.17 -2.26 27.57
CA THR A 42 9.82 -1.24 28.56
C THR A 42 9.40 -1.88 29.89
N ASP A 43 10.21 -1.69 30.93
CA ASP A 43 9.96 -2.26 32.27
C ASP A 43 8.81 -1.56 33.02
N SER A 44 8.67 -0.25 32.84
CA SER A 44 7.71 0.60 33.54
C SER A 44 6.29 0.46 32.97
N LYS A 45 5.33 0.09 33.83
CA LYS A 45 3.91 0.00 33.46
C LYS A 45 3.35 1.33 32.93
N PRO A 46 3.54 2.49 33.59
CA PRO A 46 3.11 3.78 33.06
C PRO A 46 3.63 4.10 31.65
N GLN A 47 4.88 3.75 31.35
CA GLN A 47 5.47 3.98 30.03
C GLN A 47 4.88 3.04 28.98
N ARG A 48 4.64 1.78 29.33
CA ARG A 48 3.91 0.82 28.48
C ARG A 48 2.49 1.28 28.15
N ASP A 49 1.77 1.80 29.14
CA ASP A 49 0.41 2.33 28.95
C ASP A 49 0.42 3.56 28.04
N LYS A 50 1.46 4.42 28.14
CA LYS A 50 1.67 5.57 27.24
C LYS A 50 1.94 5.15 25.80
N LEU A 51 2.79 4.14 25.58
CA LEU A 51 3.04 3.60 24.22
C LEU A 51 1.76 3.11 23.55
N ILE A 52 0.91 2.39 24.31
CA ILE A 52 -0.38 1.92 23.80
C ILE A 52 -1.31 3.09 23.49
N SER A 53 -1.42 4.10 24.36
CA SER A 53 -2.33 5.22 24.16
C SER A 53 -1.94 6.08 22.95
N GLU A 54 -0.65 6.34 22.76
CA GLU A 54 -0.15 7.07 21.60
C GLU A 54 -0.37 6.29 20.30
N PHE A 55 -0.17 4.97 20.31
CA PHE A 55 -0.49 4.14 19.15
C PHE A 55 -1.98 4.19 18.79
N LYS A 56 -2.86 4.03 19.78
CA LYS A 56 -4.31 4.13 19.57
C LYS A 56 -4.71 5.48 19.00
N LYS A 57 -4.19 6.57 19.58
CA LYS A 57 -4.47 7.94 19.14
C LYS A 57 -4.07 8.15 17.67
N ARG A 58 -2.85 7.75 17.29
CA ARG A 58 -2.40 7.87 15.89
C ARG A 58 -3.27 7.05 14.93
N ASN A 59 -3.69 5.87 15.34
CA ASN A 59 -4.54 5.02 14.51
C ASN A 59 -5.95 5.61 14.33
N GLU A 60 -6.48 6.24 15.37
CA GLU A 60 -7.75 6.98 15.31
C GLU A 60 -7.63 8.23 14.43
N GLU A 61 -6.56 9.02 14.58
CA GLU A 61 -6.26 10.17 13.71
C GLU A 61 -6.14 9.75 12.24
N PHE A 62 -5.48 8.63 11.96
CA PHE A 62 -5.39 8.08 10.61
C PHE A 62 -6.75 7.64 10.07
N ALA A 63 -7.57 6.97 10.88
CA ALA A 63 -8.92 6.56 10.49
C ALA A 63 -9.80 7.78 10.14
N LEU A 64 -9.74 8.83 10.97
CA LEU A 64 -10.45 10.08 10.71
C LEU A 64 -9.93 10.79 9.45
N PHE A 65 -8.62 10.76 9.22
CA PHE A 65 -8.01 11.31 8.02
C PHE A 65 -8.55 10.61 6.76
N ILE A 66 -8.53 9.29 6.72
CA ILE A 66 -9.07 8.51 5.59
C ILE A 66 -10.57 8.76 5.41
N GLN A 67 -11.33 8.85 6.50
CA GLN A 67 -12.77 9.14 6.44
C GLN A 67 -13.07 10.55 5.89
N SER A 68 -12.21 11.53 6.21
CA SER A 68 -12.37 12.91 5.78
C SER A 68 -11.92 13.14 4.32
N ASN A 69 -11.16 12.19 3.76
CA ASN A 69 -10.56 12.29 2.43
C ASN A 69 -10.84 11.02 1.60
N PRO A 70 -12.11 10.69 1.32
CA PRO A 70 -12.48 9.46 0.59
C PRO A 70 -11.93 9.42 -0.84
N GLU A 71 -11.68 10.58 -1.45
CA GLU A 71 -11.08 10.71 -2.78
C GLU A 71 -9.66 10.14 -2.85
N LEU A 72 -8.91 10.14 -1.75
CA LEU A 72 -7.58 9.53 -1.70
C LEU A 72 -7.65 8.00 -1.91
N ILE A 73 -8.67 7.36 -1.33
CA ILE A 73 -8.91 5.92 -1.52
C ILE A 73 -9.27 5.65 -2.97
N ASN A 74 -10.20 6.43 -3.52
CA ASN A 74 -10.62 6.28 -4.91
C ASN A 74 -9.42 6.45 -5.85
N THR A 75 -8.60 7.49 -5.67
CA THR A 75 -7.40 7.75 -6.49
C THR A 75 -6.41 6.59 -6.44
N GLU A 76 -6.10 6.07 -5.24
CA GLU A 76 -5.18 4.94 -5.12
C GLU A 76 -5.78 3.65 -5.70
N LEU A 77 -7.10 3.47 -5.60
CA LEU A 77 -7.82 2.38 -6.26
C LEU A 77 -7.73 2.50 -7.79
N GLN A 78 -7.99 3.67 -8.39
CA GLN A 78 -7.86 3.85 -9.85
C GLN A 78 -6.44 3.58 -10.33
N LYS A 79 -5.45 4.11 -9.60
CA LYS A 79 -4.04 3.88 -9.91
C LYS A 79 -3.68 2.40 -9.83
N SER A 80 -4.16 1.69 -8.81
CA SER A 80 -3.92 0.25 -8.65
C SER A 80 -4.56 -0.56 -9.77
N LEU A 81 -5.81 -0.24 -10.13
CA LEU A 81 -6.53 -0.86 -11.24
C LEU A 81 -5.83 -0.59 -12.58
N LEU A 82 -5.37 0.65 -12.81
CA LEU A 82 -4.62 1.00 -14.03
C LEU A 82 -3.32 0.22 -14.16
N ILE A 83 -2.56 0.07 -13.07
CA ILE A 83 -1.32 -0.72 -13.06
C ILE A 83 -1.63 -2.20 -13.35
N ALA A 84 -2.68 -2.76 -12.75
CA ALA A 84 -3.09 -4.14 -12.99
C ALA A 84 -3.60 -4.34 -14.44
N ALA A 85 -4.40 -3.41 -14.95
CA ALA A 85 -4.97 -3.44 -16.29
C ALA A 85 -3.91 -3.28 -17.39
N SER A 86 -2.91 -2.42 -17.20
CA SER A 86 -1.86 -2.18 -18.18
C SER A 86 -0.80 -3.27 -18.22
N GLY A 87 -0.57 -3.98 -17.10
CA GLY A 87 0.51 -4.95 -17.00
C GLY A 87 1.89 -4.30 -17.25
N GLY A 88 2.86 -5.09 -17.70
CA GLY A 88 4.19 -4.61 -18.08
C GLY A 88 5.26 -4.77 -17.01
N GLU A 89 6.41 -4.12 -17.22
CA GLU A 89 7.54 -4.15 -16.30
C GLU A 89 7.40 -3.06 -15.22
N TYR A 90 7.35 -3.46 -13.96
CA TYR A 90 7.40 -2.55 -12.83
C TYR A 90 8.67 -2.76 -12.02
N ALA A 91 9.30 -1.64 -11.64
CA ALA A 91 10.42 -1.63 -10.73
C ALA A 91 9.91 -1.51 -9.29
N GLU A 92 10.27 -2.48 -8.45
CA GLU A 92 10.12 -2.41 -7.01
C GLU A 92 11.42 -1.86 -6.40
N GLU A 93 11.28 -0.86 -5.54
CA GLU A 93 12.37 -0.33 -4.73
C GLU A 93 12.19 -0.77 -3.28
N GLU A 94 13.11 -1.60 -2.79
CA GLU A 94 13.21 -1.94 -1.38
C GLU A 94 14.21 -0.98 -0.72
N ILE A 95 13.72 -0.07 0.13
CA ILE A 95 14.55 0.87 0.87
C ILE A 95 14.80 0.32 2.28
N LYS A 96 16.06 0.00 2.57
CA LYS A 96 16.52 -0.35 3.93
C LYS A 96 17.30 0.81 4.53
N ILE A 97 16.97 1.16 5.76
CA ILE A 97 17.73 2.13 6.55
C ILE A 97 18.34 1.36 7.71
N ASP A 98 19.68 1.38 7.82
CA ASP A 98 20.39 0.72 8.93
C ASP A 98 20.27 1.54 10.23
N SER A 99 20.69 0.94 11.35
CA SER A 99 20.71 1.60 12.66
C SER A 99 21.65 2.81 12.76
N ARG A 100 22.43 3.08 11.71
CA ARG A 100 23.36 4.22 11.58
C ARG A 100 22.85 5.26 10.57
N GLY A 101 21.61 5.10 10.08
CA GLY A 101 20.96 6.02 9.14
C GLY A 101 21.38 5.87 7.68
N ARG A 102 22.16 4.86 7.31
CA ARG A 102 22.57 4.63 5.91
C ARG A 102 21.44 3.98 5.12
N LYS A 103 21.12 4.58 3.97
CA LYS A 103 20.09 4.11 3.04
C LYS A 103 20.70 3.11 2.04
N THR A 104 20.14 1.91 1.97
CA THR A 104 20.39 0.93 0.91
C THR A 104 19.13 0.81 0.06
N ILE A 105 19.27 0.88 -1.27
CA ILE A 105 18.15 0.78 -2.21
C ILE A 105 18.41 -0.45 -3.08
N LYS A 106 17.46 -1.38 -3.11
CA LYS A 106 17.48 -2.52 -4.02
C LYS A 106 16.37 -2.35 -5.05
N HIS A 107 16.74 -2.33 -6.33
CA HIS A 107 15.80 -2.28 -7.45
C HIS A 107 15.55 -3.70 -7.95
N THR A 108 14.29 -4.12 -8.03
CA THR A 108 13.88 -5.41 -8.62
C THR A 108 12.87 -5.14 -9.72
N ARG A 109 13.13 -5.59 -10.95
CA ARG A 109 12.16 -5.52 -12.04
C ARG A 109 11.30 -6.77 -12.03
N LYS A 110 9.98 -6.60 -12.17
CA LYS A 110 9.02 -7.69 -12.32
C LYS A 110 8.14 -7.41 -13.52
N THR A 111 7.81 -8.45 -14.26
CA THR A 111 6.89 -8.38 -15.39
C THR A 111 5.55 -8.97 -14.94
N ALA A 112 4.47 -8.19 -15.06
CA ALA A 112 3.10 -8.71 -14.90
C ALA A 112 2.37 -8.72 -16.24
N LEU A 113 1.51 -9.72 -16.42
CA LEU A 113 0.56 -9.73 -17.52
C LEU A 113 -0.60 -8.77 -17.20
N PRO A 114 -1.20 -8.13 -18.23
CA PRO A 114 -2.41 -7.34 -18.08
C PRO A 114 -3.57 -8.15 -17.45
N ASP A 115 -4.30 -7.53 -16.51
CA ASP A 115 -5.49 -8.09 -15.89
C ASP A 115 -6.76 -7.50 -16.52
N VAL A 116 -7.48 -8.33 -17.27
CA VAL A 116 -8.73 -7.96 -17.97
C VAL A 116 -9.86 -7.64 -16.99
N SER A 117 -9.87 -8.24 -15.80
CA SER A 117 -10.87 -7.92 -14.77
C SER A 117 -10.64 -6.51 -14.22
N ALA A 118 -9.38 -6.18 -13.92
CA ALA A 118 -9.02 -4.84 -13.45
C ALA A 118 -9.33 -3.76 -14.50
N ALA A 119 -9.13 -4.05 -15.79
CA ALA A 119 -9.49 -3.15 -16.89
C ALA A 119 -11.00 -2.85 -16.94
N ARG A 120 -11.84 -3.87 -16.72
CA ARG A 120 -13.29 -3.71 -16.69
C ARG A 120 -13.75 -2.86 -15.50
N GLU A 121 -13.23 -3.13 -14.31
CA GLU A 121 -13.53 -2.35 -13.11
C GLU A 121 -13.10 -0.88 -13.26
N LEU A 122 -11.95 -0.63 -13.89
CA LEU A 122 -11.50 0.74 -14.18
C LEU A 122 -12.47 1.46 -15.13
N LEU A 123 -12.89 0.80 -16.21
CA LEU A 123 -13.85 1.37 -17.17
C LEU A 123 -15.21 1.67 -16.53
N GLU A 124 -15.71 0.77 -15.68
CA GLU A 124 -16.95 1.00 -14.93
C GLU A 124 -16.83 2.20 -13.98
N MET A 125 -15.71 2.34 -13.28
CA MET A 125 -15.46 3.46 -12.40
C MET A 125 -15.36 4.80 -13.15
N MET A 126 -14.75 4.81 -14.33
CA MET A 126 -14.66 6.00 -15.19
C MET A 126 -16.02 6.38 -15.83
N ASN A 127 -16.82 5.39 -16.22
CA ASN A 127 -18.15 5.63 -16.79
C ASN A 127 -19.18 6.06 -15.74
N GLY A 128 -18.99 5.65 -14.48
CA GLY A 128 -19.82 6.08 -13.34
C GLY A 128 -19.57 7.52 -12.89
N SER A 129 -18.45 8.15 -13.25
CA SER A 129 -18.05 9.51 -12.85
C SER A 129 -18.43 10.60 -13.87
N SER A 130 -19.47 10.37 -14.67
CA SER A 130 -19.92 11.30 -15.72
C SER A 130 -20.42 12.64 -15.16
N SER A 131 -19.49 13.55 -14.87
CA SER A 131 -19.77 14.99 -14.98
C SER A 131 -18.54 15.89 -15.21
N SER A 132 -17.30 15.47 -14.96
CA SER A 132 -16.18 16.43 -15.14
C SER A 132 -14.76 15.91 -15.42
N GLU A 133 -14.48 14.61 -15.37
CA GLU A 133 -13.10 14.09 -15.54
C GLU A 133 -12.83 13.39 -16.89
N SER A 134 -13.83 13.26 -17.76
CA SER A 134 -13.70 12.59 -19.09
C SER A 134 -12.58 13.17 -19.95
N SER A 135 -12.27 14.45 -19.81
CA SER A 135 -11.32 15.16 -20.69
C SER A 135 -9.85 14.74 -20.50
N ILE A 136 -9.42 14.37 -19.28
CA ILE A 136 -8.01 14.05 -19.03
C ILE A 136 -7.71 12.61 -19.44
N THR A 137 -8.66 11.72 -19.20
CA THR A 137 -8.54 10.30 -19.53
C THR A 137 -8.76 10.04 -21.02
N GLU A 138 -9.71 10.70 -21.68
CA GLU A 138 -9.84 10.64 -23.15
C GLU A 138 -8.58 11.11 -23.85
N ALA A 139 -7.99 12.23 -23.41
CA ALA A 139 -6.75 12.75 -23.99
C ALA A 139 -5.54 11.80 -23.79
N TRP A 140 -5.51 11.05 -22.69
CA TRP A 140 -4.44 10.09 -22.43
C TRP A 140 -4.63 8.79 -23.21
N ILE A 141 -5.87 8.32 -23.34
CA ILE A 141 -6.23 7.14 -24.14
C ILE A 141 -5.92 7.38 -25.63
N GLU A 142 -6.27 8.57 -26.15
CA GLU A 142 -5.98 8.94 -27.55
C GLU A 142 -4.48 9.07 -27.83
N SER A 143 -3.70 9.55 -26.86
CA SER A 143 -2.23 9.60 -26.93
C SER A 143 -1.58 8.21 -26.97
N VAL A 144 -2.14 7.26 -26.21
CA VAL A 144 -1.62 5.87 -26.15
C VAL A 144 -2.07 5.03 -27.36
N LEU A 145 -3.22 5.34 -27.96
CA LEU A 145 -3.79 4.59 -29.09
C LEU A 145 -3.53 5.22 -30.47
N GLY A 146 -3.18 6.50 -30.54
CA GLY A 146 -3.02 7.26 -31.80
C GLY A 146 -1.63 7.20 -32.44
N GLY A 147 -0.67 6.50 -31.85
CA GLY A 147 0.70 6.42 -32.36
C GLY A 147 0.97 5.15 -33.13
N ASP A 148 0.36 4.97 -34.32
CA ASP A 148 0.89 4.05 -35.37
C ASP A 148 0.13 4.10 -36.72
N GLU A 149 -0.35 5.26 -37.16
CA GLU A 149 -0.77 5.43 -38.56
C GLU A 149 -0.23 6.74 -39.11
N ASN A 150 0.92 6.69 -39.79
CA ASN A 150 1.29 7.44 -40.99
C ASN A 150 2.82 7.43 -41.18
N GLU A 151 3.34 6.48 -41.95
CA GLU A 151 4.54 6.66 -42.79
C GLU A 151 4.42 5.69 -44.00
N GLU A 152 3.75 6.14 -45.06
CA GLU A 152 4.09 5.80 -46.46
C GLU A 152 4.85 6.99 -47.06
#